data_AF-E6PNX7-F1
#
_entry.id   AF-E6PNX7-F1
#
_cell.length_a   1.000
_cell.length_b   1.000
_cell.length_c   1.000
_cell.angle_alpha   90.00
_cell.angle_beta   90.00
_cell.angle_gamma   90.00
#
_symmetry.space_group_name_H-M   'P 1'
#
loop_
_entity.id
_entity.type
_entity.pdbx_description
1 polymer ?
#
loop_
_entity_poly.entity_id
_entity_poly.type
_entity_poly.pdbx_seq_one_letter_code
_entity_poly.pdbx_strand_id
1 'polypeptide(L)'
;MRERTVHLALRATPAEAALIRHMADAAMLTTSSYLRTIALRGDTRVARLQTLQAELRRQGGLLKHLAARGQLDRSAVELALTQWRATIQHIAEVADACQSHHT
;
A
#
# COMPACT_ATOMS: atom_id res chain seq x y z
N MET A 1 18.37 16.40 -14.48
CA MET A 1 18.87 16.98 -13.20
C MET A 1 19.23 15.81 -12.30
N ARG A 2 20.47 15.68 -11.81
CA ARG A 2 20.78 14.66 -10.78
C ARG A 2 20.11 15.08 -9.48
N GLU A 3 19.32 14.20 -8.88
CA GLU A 3 18.76 14.44 -7.54
C GLU A 3 19.91 14.66 -6.55
N ARG A 4 19.89 15.80 -5.85
CA ARG A 4 20.88 16.10 -4.81
C ARG A 4 20.43 15.40 -3.54
N THR A 5 21.12 14.34 -3.16
CA THR A 5 20.82 13.56 -1.96
C THR A 5 21.81 13.89 -0.84
N VAL A 6 21.30 14.00 0.40
CA VAL A 6 22.09 14.14 1.62
C VAL A 6 21.71 12.99 2.57
N HIS A 7 22.71 12.38 3.20
CA HIS A 7 22.49 11.36 4.22
C HIS A 7 22.27 12.00 5.58
N LEU A 8 21.16 11.64 6.23
CA LEU A 8 20.83 12.06 7.59
C LEU A 8 20.88 10.84 8.51
N ALA A 9 21.58 10.95 9.63
CA ALA A 9 21.62 9.93 10.67
C ALA A 9 20.85 10.43 11.90
N LEU A 10 20.01 9.58 12.47
CA LEU A 10 19.15 9.90 13.61
C LEU A 10 19.41 8.89 14.72
N ARG A 11 19.37 9.35 15.97
CA ARG A 11 19.39 8.47 17.14
C ARG A 11 17.97 8.28 17.63
N ALA A 12 17.61 7.04 17.91
CA ALA A 12 16.32 6.66 18.46
C ALA A 12 16.54 5.53 19.48
N THR A 13 15.72 5.49 20.50
CA THR A 13 15.62 4.33 21.38
C THR A 13 15.14 3.10 20.60
N PRO A 14 15.37 1.87 21.10
CA PRO A 14 14.87 0.67 20.43
C PRO A 14 13.35 0.67 20.23
N ALA A 15 12.60 1.22 21.20
CA ALA A 15 11.15 1.32 21.14
C ALA A 15 10.68 2.30 20.04
N GLU A 16 11.29 3.48 19.97
CA GLU A 16 11.01 4.46 18.90
C GLU A 16 11.35 3.88 17.53
N ALA A 17 12.51 3.23 17.40
CA ALA A 17 12.92 2.61 16.15
C ALA A 17 11.93 1.51 15.69
N ALA A 18 11.40 0.72 16.62
CA ALA A 18 10.38 -0.27 16.33
C ALA A 18 9.06 0.38 15.88
N LEU A 19 8.63 1.44 16.56
CA LEU A 19 7.44 2.20 16.18
C LEU A 19 7.59 2.82 14.78
N ILE A 20 8.73 3.44 14.48
CA ILE A 20 8.98 4.03 13.15
C ILE A 20 8.91 2.95 12.06
N ARG A 21 9.50 1.78 12.28
CA ARG A 21 9.42 0.66 11.32
C ARG A 21 7.98 0.21 11.12
N HIS A 22 7.25 -0.01 12.21
CA HIS A 22 5.85 -0.41 12.15
C HIS A 22 4.99 0.57 11.35
N MET A 23 5.19 1.88 11.57
CA MET A 23 4.46 2.92 10.84
C MET A 23 4.87 2.99 9.36
N ALA A 24 6.14 2.78 9.04
CA ALA A 24 6.62 2.71 7.67
C ALA A 24 6.02 1.51 6.93
N ASP A 25 5.98 0.33 7.58
CA ASP A 25 5.38 -0.88 7.04
C ASP A 25 3.87 -0.70 6.80
N ALA A 26 3.16 -0.08 7.75
CA ALA A 26 1.74 0.24 7.61
C ALA A 26 1.46 1.23 6.46
N ALA A 27 2.40 2.13 6.18
CA ALA A 27 2.36 3.03 5.03
C ALA A 27 2.83 2.37 3.71
N MET A 28 3.29 1.12 3.75
CA MET A 28 3.91 0.41 2.63
C MET A 28 5.12 1.15 2.05
N LEU A 29 5.94 1.73 2.94
CA LEU A 29 7.13 2.50 2.61
C LEU A 29 8.35 1.94 3.32
N THR A 30 9.54 2.19 2.78
CA THR A 30 10.77 2.00 3.55
C THR A 30 10.85 3.02 4.68
N THR A 31 11.54 2.71 5.78
CA THR A 31 11.76 3.63 6.91
C THR A 31 12.24 5.00 6.45
N SER A 32 13.23 5.06 5.53
CA SER A 32 13.78 6.31 5.01
C SER A 32 12.76 7.11 4.19
N SER A 33 11.95 6.43 3.38
CA SER A 33 10.91 7.08 2.58
C SER A 33 9.78 7.61 3.46
N TYR A 34 9.37 6.82 4.46
CA TYR A 34 8.39 7.22 5.45
C TYR A 34 8.85 8.46 6.23
N LEU A 35 10.05 8.42 6.80
CA LEU A 35 10.62 9.55 7.55
C LEU A 35 10.74 10.81 6.68
N ARG A 36 11.20 10.68 5.43
CA ARG A 36 11.26 11.81 4.49
C ARG A 36 9.87 12.38 4.21
N THR A 37 8.89 11.52 3.95
CA THR A 37 7.52 11.93 3.64
C THR A 37 6.91 12.69 4.82
N ILE A 38 7.00 12.15 6.03
CA ILE A 38 6.49 12.82 7.23
C ILE A 38 7.24 14.13 7.52
N ALA A 39 8.57 14.14 7.42
CA ALA A 39 9.37 15.34 7.67
C ALA A 39 9.05 16.49 6.70
N LEU A 40 8.70 16.15 5.45
CA LEU A 40 8.29 17.11 4.43
C LEU A 40 6.78 17.38 4.43
N ARG A 41 6.04 16.89 5.43
CA ARG A 41 4.56 16.99 5.51
C ARG A 41 3.85 16.43 4.27
N GLY A 42 4.46 15.46 3.60
CA GLY A 42 3.87 14.75 2.48
C GLY A 42 2.79 13.76 2.93
N ASP A 43 1.93 13.37 1.98
CA ASP A 43 0.85 12.42 2.23
C ASP A 43 1.32 10.97 2.04
N THR A 44 1.49 10.24 3.14
CA THR A 44 1.84 8.81 3.12
C THR A 44 0.73 7.93 2.56
N ARG A 45 -0.52 8.40 2.56
CA ARG A 45 -1.68 7.65 2.04
C ARG A 45 -1.62 7.49 0.54
N VAL A 46 -1.14 8.52 -0.18
CA VAL A 46 -1.01 8.47 -1.65
C VAL A 46 -0.08 7.33 -2.06
N ALA A 47 1.09 7.23 -1.42
CA ALA A 47 2.05 6.16 -1.71
C ALA A 47 1.50 4.77 -1.35
N ARG A 48 0.77 4.66 -0.24
CA ARG A 48 0.09 3.43 0.16
C ARG A 48 -0.97 3.01 -0.86
N LEU A 49 -1.85 3.92 -1.28
CA LEU A 49 -2.91 3.66 -2.27
C LEU A 49 -2.34 3.26 -3.63
N GLN A 50 -1.26 3.92 -4.08
CA GLN A 50 -0.56 3.55 -5.31
C GLN A 50 0.01 2.13 -5.23
N THR A 51 0.61 1.77 -4.08
CA THR A 51 1.14 0.43 -3.85
C THR A 51 0.04 -0.63 -3.85
N LEU A 52 -1.07 -0.37 -3.14
CA LEU A 52 -2.24 -1.25 -3.13
C LEU A 52 -2.83 -1.41 -4.53
N GLN A 53 -2.96 -0.33 -5.30
CA GLN A 53 -3.45 -0.37 -6.67
C GLN A 53 -2.55 -1.23 -7.58
N ALA A 54 -1.23 -1.11 -7.44
CA ALA A 54 -0.28 -1.92 -8.20
C ALA A 54 -0.41 -3.42 -7.86
N GLU A 55 -0.58 -3.76 -6.58
CA GLU A 55 -0.79 -5.14 -6.14
C GLU A 55 -2.12 -5.71 -6.64
N LEU A 56 -3.22 -4.96 -6.54
CA LEU A 56 -4.52 -5.37 -7.07
C LEU A 56 -4.46 -5.64 -8.58
N ARG A 57 -3.71 -4.82 -9.33
CA ARG A 57 -3.48 -5.05 -10.76
C ARG A 57 -2.69 -6.33 -11.03
N ARG A 58 -1.64 -6.60 -10.24
CA ARG A 58 -0.86 -7.85 -10.35
C ARG A 58 -1.73 -9.07 -10.08
N GLN A 59 -2.51 -9.05 -9.01
CA GLN A 59 -3.42 -10.14 -8.64
C GLN A 59 -4.49 -10.38 -9.70
N GLY A 60 -5.12 -9.32 -10.22
CA GLY A 60 -6.09 -9.44 -11.31
C GLY A 60 -5.48 -10.03 -12.60
N GLY A 61 -4.24 -9.64 -12.92
CA GLY A 61 -3.48 -10.22 -14.04
C GLY A 61 -3.18 -11.71 -13.84
N LEU A 62 -2.76 -12.09 -12.63
CA LEU A 62 -2.52 -13.49 -12.27
C LEU A 62 -3.80 -14.33 -12.35
N LEU A 63 -4.91 -13.82 -11.79
CA LEU A 63 -6.21 -14.50 -11.85
C LEU A 63 -6.66 -14.74 -13.29
N LYS A 64 -6.56 -13.72 -14.16
CA LYS A 64 -6.86 -13.83 -15.59
C LYS A 64 -5.99 -14.89 -16.27
N HIS A 65 -4.69 -14.91 -15.96
CA HIS A 65 -3.75 -15.87 -16.53
C HIS A 65 -4.05 -17.31 -16.11
N LEU A 66 -4.29 -17.55 -14.83
CA LEU A 66 -4.61 -18.87 -14.30
C LEU A 66 -5.95 -19.40 -14.84
N ALA A 67 -6.96 -18.53 -14.95
CA ALA A 67 -8.25 -18.87 -15.55
C ALA A 67 -8.11 -19.23 -17.04
N ALA A 68 -7.35 -18.44 -17.80
CA ALA A 68 -7.11 -18.69 -19.23
C ALA A 68 -6.36 -20.02 -19.49
N ARG A 69 -5.54 -20.47 -18.52
CA ARG A 69 -4.85 -21.76 -18.58
C ARG A 69 -5.70 -22.95 -18.10
N GLY A 70 -6.94 -22.72 -17.67
CA GLY A 70 -7.78 -23.77 -17.08
C GLY A 70 -7.23 -24.32 -15.76
N GLN A 71 -6.34 -23.58 -15.09
CA GLN A 71 -5.75 -23.96 -13.80
C GLN A 71 -6.66 -23.63 -12.62
N LEU A 72 -7.74 -22.90 -12.87
CA LEU A 72 -8.79 -22.60 -11.91
C LEU A 72 -10.12 -23.07 -12.49
N ASP A 73 -10.92 -23.72 -11.65
CA ASP A 73 -12.30 -23.99 -11.98
C ASP A 73 -13.13 -22.69 -11.95
N ARG A 74 -14.32 -22.74 -12.57
CA ARG A 74 -15.19 -21.57 -12.68
C ARG A 74 -15.61 -21.02 -11.31
N SER A 75 -15.88 -21.89 -10.34
CA SER A 75 -16.27 -21.51 -8.98
C SER A 75 -15.16 -20.73 -8.25
N ALA A 76 -13.90 -21.14 -8.41
CA ALA A 76 -12.75 -20.49 -7.82
C ALA A 76 -12.52 -19.12 -8.45
N VAL A 77 -12.72 -18.98 -9.76
CA VAL A 77 -12.66 -17.68 -10.45
C VAL A 77 -13.75 -16.75 -9.96
N GLU A 78 -14.99 -17.22 -9.86
CA GLU A 78 -16.14 -16.42 -9.39
C GLU A 78 -15.97 -15.98 -7.92
N LEU A 79 -15.48 -16.87 -7.05
CA LEU A 79 -15.17 -16.55 -5.67
C LEU A 79 -14.04 -15.50 -5.58
N ALA A 80 -12.95 -15.70 -6.32
CA ALA A 80 -11.83 -14.77 -6.33
C ALA A 80 -12.24 -13.37 -6.83
N LEU A 81 -13.07 -13.29 -7.88
CA LEU A 81 -13.62 -12.01 -8.36
C LEU A 81 -14.50 -11.34 -7.32
N THR A 82 -15.30 -12.11 -6.59
CA THR A 82 -16.17 -11.59 -5.52
C THR A 82 -15.35 -11.01 -4.37
N GLN A 83 -14.35 -11.75 -3.89
CA GLN A 83 -13.43 -11.28 -2.86
C GLN A 83 -12.65 -10.05 -3.32
N TRP A 84 -12.17 -10.06 -4.56
CA TRP A 84 -11.42 -8.93 -5.12
C TRP A 84 -12.24 -7.64 -5.17
N ARG A 85 -13.50 -7.72 -5.63
CA ARG A 85 -14.43 -6.58 -5.61
C ARG A 85 -14.71 -6.09 -4.19
N ALA A 86 -14.94 -7.00 -3.25
CA ALA A 86 -15.17 -6.65 -1.85
C ALA A 86 -13.96 -5.93 -1.23
N THR A 87 -12.74 -6.39 -1.52
CA THR A 87 -11.51 -5.73 -1.06
C THR A 87 -11.34 -4.34 -1.67
N ILE A 88 -11.62 -4.16 -2.97
CA ILE A 88 -11.56 -2.83 -3.61
C ILE A 88 -12.56 -1.88 -2.95
N GLN A 89 -13.79 -2.35 -2.74
CA GLN A 89 -14.85 -1.56 -2.10
C GLN A 89 -14.45 -1.14 -0.68
N HIS A 90 -13.93 -2.08 0.11
CA HIS A 90 -13.45 -1.79 1.46
C HIS A 90 -12.29 -0.78 1.48
N ILE A 91 -11.34 -0.89 0.55
CA ILE A 91 -10.24 0.09 0.42
C ILE A 91 -10.79 1.48 0.09
N ALA A 92 -11.77 1.58 -0.80
CA ALA A 92 -12.42 2.84 -1.14
C ALA A 92 -13.13 3.47 0.07
N GLU A 93 -13.92 2.68 0.80
CA GLU A 93 -14.62 3.14 2.01
C GLU A 93 -13.67 3.65 3.09
N VAL A 94 -12.57 2.93 3.35
CA VAL A 94 -11.56 3.36 4.31
C VAL A 94 -10.84 4.62 3.84
N ALA A 95 -10.56 4.74 2.54
CA ALA A 95 -9.94 5.94 1.97
C ALA A 95 -10.85 7.16 2.09
N ASP A 96 -12.16 6.99 1.88
CA ASP A 96 -13.16 8.07 1.97
C ASP A 96 -13.42 8.49 3.42
N ALA A 97 -13.58 7.53 4.35
CA ALA A 97 -13.76 7.81 5.77
C ALA A 97 -12.60 8.64 6.35
N CYS A 98 -11.37 8.37 5.92
CA CYS A 98 -10.20 9.16 6.32
C CYS A 98 -10.13 10.57 5.70
N GLN A 99 -10.88 10.87 4.64
CA GLN A 99 -10.98 12.23 4.07
C GLN A 99 -11.97 13.10 4.85
N SER A 100 -13.08 12.51 5.31
CA SER A 100 -14.14 13.19 6.07
C SER A 100 -13.72 13.72 7.45
N HIS A 101 -12.62 13.21 8.02
CA HIS A 101 -12.09 13.63 9.33
C HIS A 101 -11.09 14.81 9.25
N HIS A 102 -10.82 15.35 8.06
CA HIS A 102 -9.89 16.47 7.85
C HIS A 102 -10.54 17.76 7.30
N THR A 103 -11.88 17.83 7.34
CA THR A 103 -12.66 19.07 7.12
C THR A 103 -13.22 19.57 8.44
#